data_AF-A0A957XQF6-F1
#
_entry.id   AF-A0A957XQF6-F1
#
_cell.length_a   1.000
_cell.length_b   1.000
_cell.length_c   1.000
_cell.angle_alpha   90.00
_cell.angle_beta   90.00
_cell.angle_gamma   90.00
#
_symmetry.space_group_name_H-M   'P 1'
#
loop_
_entity.id
_entity.type
_entity.pdbx_description
1 polymer ?
#
loop_
_entity_poly.entity_id
_entity_poly.type
_entity_poly.pdbx_seq_one_letter_code
_entity_poly.pdbx_strand_id
1 'polypeptide(L)'
;MTKTILPFIINGLLTLIFLALTACQTATPATPPQWHWTRVENGLPRHSAIVLAVAINPLDPQQLWAGSYAADGLLTSIDGGQSWQSGGSGLA
;
A
#
# COMPACT_ATOMS: atom_id res chain seq x y z
N MET A 1 57.27 31.78 10.25
CA MET A 1 55.83 32.04 10.49
C MET A 1 54.91 31.18 9.60
N THR A 2 55.34 29.99 9.16
CA THR A 2 54.59 29.14 8.21
C THR A 2 53.95 27.89 8.85
N LYS A 3 54.31 27.55 10.10
CA LYS A 3 53.86 26.32 10.77
C LYS A 3 52.44 26.36 11.36
N THR A 4 51.88 27.56 11.56
CA THR A 4 50.59 27.73 12.27
C THR A 4 49.36 27.71 11.35
N ILE A 5 49.55 27.94 10.04
CA ILE A 5 48.45 28.12 9.07
C ILE A 5 48.03 26.77 8.44
N LEU A 6 48.96 25.81 8.36
CA LEU A 6 48.75 24.49 7.78
C LEU A 6 47.55 23.71 8.37
N PRO A 7 47.31 23.65 9.69
CA PRO A 7 46.15 22.93 10.23
C PRO A 7 44.82 23.59 9.88
N PHE A 8 44.77 24.92 9.74
CA PHE A 8 43.55 25.63 9.32
C PHE A 8 43.19 25.33 7.86
N ILE A 9 44.19 25.25 6.99
CA ILE A 9 44.00 24.88 5.58
C ILE A 9 43.51 23.43 5.47
N ILE A 10 44.13 22.51 6.22
CA ILE A 10 43.74 21.09 6.22
C ILE A 10 42.31 20.92 6.76
N ASN A 11 41.96 21.55 7.88
CA ASN A 11 40.61 21.48 8.45
C ASN A 11 39.56 22.12 7.52
N GLY A 12 39.89 23.23 6.87
CA GLY A 12 39.02 23.84 5.85
C GLY A 12 38.80 22.93 4.65
N LEU A 13 39.86 22.29 4.15
CA LEU A 13 39.79 21.33 3.05
C LEU A 13 38.95 20.09 3.42
N LEU A 14 39.14 19.55 4.62
CA LEU A 14 38.36 18.43 5.13
C LEU A 14 36.87 18.77 5.27
N THR A 15 36.56 19.99 5.71
CA THR A 15 35.17 20.46 5.85
C THR A 15 34.49 20.62 4.48
N LEU A 16 35.22 21.11 3.47
CA LEU A 16 34.72 21.21 2.09
C LEU A 16 34.50 19.84 1.45
N ILE A 17 35.38 18.88 1.70
CA ILE A 17 35.21 17.49 1.25
C ILE A 17 33.98 16.86 1.90
N PHE A 18 33.79 17.03 3.21
CA PHE A 18 32.58 16.54 3.91
C PHE A 18 31.28 17.18 3.38
N LEU A 19 31.28 18.49 3.12
CA LEU A 19 30.16 19.19 2.49
C LEU A 19 29.87 18.67 1.08
N ALA A 20 30.91 18.44 0.26
CA ALA A 20 30.77 17.93 -1.10
C ALA A 20 30.25 16.47 -1.13
N LEU A 21 30.66 15.64 -0.17
CA LEU A 21 30.14 14.27 -0.01
C LEU A 21 28.67 14.27 0.44
N THR A 22 28.27 15.21 1.30
CA THR A 22 26.87 15.34 1.78
C THR A 22 25.94 15.89 0.69
N ALA A 23 26.47 16.72 -0.21
CA ALA A 23 25.75 17.26 -1.37
C ALA A 23 25.57 16.23 -2.51
N CYS A 24 26.35 15.14 -2.51
CA CYS A 24 26.18 14.04 -3.44
C CYS A 24 25.12 13.04 -2.93
N GLN A 25 23.89 13.49 -2.78
CA GLN A 25 22.76 12.55 -2.72
C GLN A 25 22.37 12.23 -4.15
N THR A 26 22.65 11.00 -4.57
CA THR A 26 22.11 10.48 -5.83
C THR A 26 20.59 10.52 -5.74
N ALA A 27 19.93 11.04 -6.77
CA ALA A 27 18.48 10.91 -6.89
C ALA A 27 18.16 9.42 -6.89
N THR A 28 17.71 8.90 -5.75
CA THR A 28 17.31 7.49 -5.65
C THR A 28 16.09 7.29 -6.56
N PRO A 29 16.01 6.18 -7.30
CA PRO A 29 14.80 5.86 -8.05
C PRO A 29 13.61 5.91 -7.09
N ALA A 30 12.54 6.61 -7.48
CA ALA A 30 11.30 6.60 -6.72
C ALA A 30 10.92 5.14 -6.44
N THR A 31 10.74 4.79 -5.18
CA THR A 31 10.36 3.42 -4.79
C THR A 31 9.05 3.10 -5.49
N PRO A 32 8.93 1.98 -6.23
CA PRO A 32 7.67 1.64 -6.86
C PRO A 32 6.59 1.49 -5.78
N PRO A 33 5.33 1.83 -6.09
CA PRO A 33 4.23 1.68 -5.14
C PRO A 33 4.23 0.26 -4.58
N GLN A 34 4.15 0.17 -3.25
CA GLN A 34 4.12 -1.11 -2.54
C GLN A 34 2.67 -1.59 -2.48
N TRP A 35 2.41 -2.80 -2.95
CA TRP A 35 1.10 -3.42 -2.81
C TRP A 35 0.89 -3.84 -1.34
N HIS A 36 -0.22 -3.41 -0.75
CA HIS A 36 -0.62 -3.81 0.59
C HIS A 36 -2.00 -4.48 0.55
N TRP A 37 -2.09 -5.68 1.12
CA TRP A 37 -3.35 -6.40 1.26
C TRP A 37 -3.97 -6.08 2.61
N THR A 38 -5.24 -5.68 2.60
CA THR A 38 -6.04 -5.48 3.81
C THR A 38 -7.15 -6.49 3.87
N ARG A 39 -7.39 -7.03 5.07
CA ARG A 39 -8.45 -8.01 5.30
C ARG A 39 -9.81 -7.31 5.33
N VAL A 40 -10.74 -7.80 4.51
CA VAL A 40 -12.05 -7.18 4.22
C VAL A 40 -13.19 -8.17 4.45
N GLU A 41 -13.38 -8.57 5.71
CA GLU A 41 -14.27 -9.69 6.05
C GLU A 41 -15.53 -9.32 6.84
N ASN A 42 -15.75 -8.03 7.15
CA ASN A 42 -16.87 -7.66 7.98
C ASN A 42 -18.18 -8.00 7.27
N GLY A 43 -19.08 -8.71 7.95
CA GLY A 43 -20.34 -9.18 7.37
C GLY A 43 -20.22 -10.47 6.53
N LEU A 44 -19.01 -11.01 6.33
CA LEU A 44 -18.87 -12.35 5.76
C LEU A 44 -19.33 -13.41 6.79
N PRO A 45 -19.99 -14.50 6.34
CA PRO A 45 -20.33 -15.63 7.19
C PRO A 45 -19.08 -16.24 7.85
N ARG A 46 -18.99 -16.13 9.18
CA ARG A 46 -17.79 -16.41 9.99
C ARG A 46 -17.18 -17.81 9.88
N HIS A 47 -17.84 -18.78 9.24
CA HIS A 47 -17.38 -20.19 9.26
C HIS A 47 -17.58 -20.98 7.95
N SER A 48 -18.04 -20.39 6.84
CA SER A 48 -18.33 -21.18 5.62
C SER A 48 -18.30 -20.42 4.30
N ALA A 49 -17.94 -19.13 4.28
CA ALA A 49 -17.88 -18.38 3.03
C ALA A 49 -16.57 -18.66 2.30
N ILE A 50 -16.49 -19.81 1.63
CA ILE A 50 -15.53 -19.97 0.54
C ILE A 50 -16.00 -19.01 -0.56
N VAL A 51 -15.24 -17.94 -0.78
CA VAL A 51 -15.47 -17.01 -1.89
C VAL A 51 -14.90 -17.64 -3.15
N LEU A 52 -15.77 -17.89 -4.13
CA LEU A 52 -15.43 -18.53 -5.39
C LEU A 52 -15.10 -17.52 -6.48
N ALA A 53 -15.73 -16.34 -6.42
CA ALA A 53 -15.55 -15.27 -7.39
C ALA A 53 -15.83 -13.91 -6.75
N VAL A 54 -15.15 -12.87 -7.24
CA VAL A 54 -15.41 -11.47 -6.90
C VAL A 54 -15.53 -10.67 -8.19
N ALA A 55 -16.54 -9.81 -8.29
CA ALA A 55 -16.73 -8.87 -9.38
C ALA A 55 -16.73 -7.44 -8.85
N ILE A 56 -16.13 -6.53 -9.62
CA ILE A 56 -16.02 -5.10 -9.30
C ILE A 56 -16.78 -4.31 -10.36
N ASN A 57 -17.60 -3.35 -9.97
CA ASN A 57 -18.19 -2.41 -10.93
C ASN A 57 -17.08 -1.47 -11.48
N PRO A 58 -16.80 -1.48 -12.80
CA PRO A 58 -15.74 -0.63 -13.36
C PRO A 58 -16.09 0.87 -13.37
N LEU A 59 -17.37 1.23 -13.22
CA LEU A 59 -17.82 2.62 -13.14
C LEU A 59 -17.88 3.14 -11.69
N ASP A 60 -17.97 2.23 -10.71
CA ASP A 60 -18.00 2.55 -9.29
C ASP A 60 -17.30 1.45 -8.47
N PRO A 61 -15.99 1.55 -8.22
CA PRO A 61 -15.22 0.54 -7.49
C PRO A 61 -15.66 0.31 -6.04
N GLN A 62 -16.58 1.12 -5.49
CA GLN A 62 -17.18 0.86 -4.18
C GLN A 62 -18.18 -0.29 -4.25
N GLN A 63 -18.76 -0.57 -5.41
CA GLN A 63 -19.72 -1.65 -5.61
C GLN A 63 -19.02 -2.95 -5.99
N LEU A 64 -19.14 -3.95 -5.10
CA LEU A 64 -18.56 -5.28 -5.26
C LEU A 64 -19.62 -6.37 -5.08
N TRP A 65 -19.40 -7.49 -5.76
CA TRP A 65 -20.16 -8.73 -5.56
C TRP A 65 -19.21 -9.89 -5.30
N ALA A 66 -19.56 -10.76 -4.37
CA ALA A 66 -18.82 -11.99 -4.08
C ALA A 66 -19.77 -13.19 -4.13
N GLY A 67 -19.43 -14.17 -4.97
CA GLY A 67 -20.08 -15.48 -4.99
C GLY A 67 -19.45 -16.36 -3.91
N SER A 68 -20.26 -16.91 -3.02
CA SER A 68 -19.80 -17.75 -1.92
C SER A 68 -20.55 -19.07 -1.84
N TYR A 69 -19.89 -20.11 -1.32
CA TYR A 69 -20.52 -21.41 -1.05
C TYR A 69 -21.42 -21.42 0.21
N ALA A 70 -21.69 -20.25 0.81
CA ALA A 70 -22.56 -20.13 1.98
C ALA A 70 -24.05 -20.10 1.61
N ALA A 71 -24.93 -20.22 2.61
CA ALA A 71 -26.38 -20.33 2.43
C ALA A 71 -27.03 -19.21 1.59
N ASP A 72 -26.45 -18.01 1.59
CA ASP A 72 -26.96 -16.86 0.85
C ASP A 72 -26.44 -16.78 -0.60
N GLY A 73 -25.39 -17.53 -0.96
CA GLY A 73 -24.82 -17.63 -2.32
C GLY A 73 -24.13 -16.37 -2.84
N LEU A 74 -24.75 -15.20 -2.65
CA LEU A 74 -24.31 -13.90 -3.12
C LEU A 74 -24.13 -12.93 -1.95
N LEU A 75 -23.00 -12.24 -1.95
CA LEU A 75 -22.68 -11.15 -1.03
C LEU A 75 -22.43 -9.88 -1.83
N THR A 76 -22.85 -8.74 -1.29
CA THR A 76 -22.67 -7.42 -1.91
C THR A 76 -21.98 -6.47 -0.95
N SER A 77 -21.24 -5.52 -1.51
CA SER A 77 -20.63 -4.41 -0.78
C SER A 77 -20.80 -3.12 -1.59
N ILE A 78 -20.99 -2.01 -0.88
CA ILE A 78 -21.09 -0.65 -1.44
C ILE A 78 -19.99 0.28 -0.91
N ASP A 79 -18.99 -0.28 -0.24
CA ASP A 79 -17.91 0.43 0.45
C ASP A 79 -16.52 -0.15 0.13
N GLY A 80 -16.39 -0.76 -1.06
CA GLY A 80 -15.13 -1.33 -1.52
C GLY A 80 -14.69 -2.57 -0.72
N GLY A 81 -15.65 -3.29 -0.12
CA GLY A 81 -15.45 -4.53 0.62
C GLY A 81 -15.24 -4.33 2.11
N GLN A 82 -15.27 -3.10 2.62
CA GLN A 82 -15.14 -2.86 4.07
C GLN A 82 -16.24 -3.55 4.86
N SER A 83 -17.45 -3.65 4.31
CA SER A 83 -18.55 -4.45 4.81
C SER A 83 -19.32 -5.17 3.70
N TRP A 84 -19.81 -6.37 4.03
CA TRP A 84 -20.58 -7.23 3.14
C TRP A 84 -21.96 -7.50 3.71
N GLN A 85 -22.95 -7.62 2.83
CA GLN A 85 -24.32 -7.95 3.15
C GLN A 85 -24.83 -9.05 2.22
N SER A 86 -25.78 -9.87 2.69
CA SER A 86 -26.44 -10.87 1.83
C SER A 86 -27.12 -10.16 0.66
N GLY A 87 -26.79 -10.59 -0.56
CA GLY A 87 -27.41 -10.10 -1.79
C GLY A 87 -28.79 -10.72 -2.06
N GLY A 88 -29.27 -11.58 -1.16
CA GLY A 88 -30.50 -12.36 -1.31
C GLY A 88 -30.30 -13.64 -2.13
N SER A 89 -31.28 -14.55 -2.06
CA SER A 89 -31.27 -15.88 -2.69
C SER A 89 -31.53 -15.86 -4.22
N GLY A 90 -31.32 -14.72 -4.88
CA GLY A 90 -31.79 -14.44 -6.24
C GLY A 90 -30.98 -15.09 -7.38
N LEU A 91 -29.92 -15.84 -7.06
CA LEU A 91 -29.15 -16.64 -8.02
C LEU A 91 -29.32 -18.12 -7.66
N ALA A 92 -30.52 -18.64 -7.90
CA ALA A 92 -30.80 -20.07 -7.94
C ALA A 92 -30.44 -20.64 -9.32
#